data_AF-A0A0N8KNX5-F1
#
_entry.id   AF-A0A0N8KNX5-F1
#
_cell.length_a   1.000
_cell.length_b   1.000
_cell.length_c   1.000
_cell.angle_alpha   90.00
_cell.angle_beta   90.00
_cell.angle_gamma   90.00
#
_symmetry.space_group_name_H-M   'P 1'
#
loop_
_entity.id
_entity.type
_entity.pdbx_description
1 polymer ?
#
loop_
_entity_poly.entity_id
_entity_poly.type
_entity_poly.pdbx_seq_one_letter_code
_entity_poly.pdbx_strand_id
1 'polypeptide(L)'
;MFPVSQQDSQRALQGLSVRQTEVNLAGRSAQLITFRDGRSQPLTWQQVAQALVSSDDFRRCWNQAWADLPFDYEWKPIPIHPYTAKTHPFFAIAFPAQFRPANPHDFEPYLQAIGPDELTAQFDNFSGDAKLIIPANTGDYGHIAAFCRTAMPQAWQALWQKVGERCLAAIAQQTSVWCNTHGHGVPWLHVRFDSRLKYSVFPPRGSISANSQAIWYQQIYAPVSPDNADPIDSFQ
;
A
#
# COMPACT_ATOMS: atom_id res chain seq x y z
N MET A 1 25.99 -3.87 -8.74
CA MET A 1 24.69 -3.86 -8.03
C MET A 1 24.07 -5.22 -8.29
N PHE A 2 24.20 -6.17 -7.37
CA PHE A 2 23.71 -7.53 -7.59
C PHE A 2 22.18 -7.52 -7.58
N PRO A 3 21.50 -8.14 -8.55
CA PRO A 3 20.09 -8.42 -8.40
C PRO A 3 19.94 -9.37 -7.21
N VAL A 4 19.14 -8.98 -6.23
CA VAL A 4 18.65 -9.93 -5.21
C VAL A 4 17.93 -11.02 -6.00
N SER A 5 18.40 -12.26 -5.87
CA SER A 5 17.97 -13.35 -6.74
C SER A 5 16.51 -13.71 -6.45
N GLN A 6 15.79 -14.29 -7.42
CA GLN A 6 14.45 -14.83 -7.18
C GLN A 6 14.42 -15.83 -6.00
N GLN A 7 15.55 -16.50 -5.74
CA GLN A 7 15.73 -17.39 -4.58
C GLN A 7 15.68 -16.65 -3.25
N ASP A 8 16.23 -15.44 -3.15
CA ASP A 8 16.17 -14.63 -1.93
C ASP A 8 14.74 -14.14 -1.63
N SER A 9 13.96 -13.86 -2.68
CA SER A 9 12.55 -13.46 -2.56
C SER A 9 11.66 -14.62 -2.10
N GLN A 10 11.89 -15.84 -2.59
CA GLN A 10 11.17 -17.03 -2.12
C GLN A 10 11.55 -17.41 -0.69
N ARG A 11 12.82 -17.22 -0.30
CA ARG A 11 13.31 -17.52 1.05
C ARG A 11 12.80 -16.54 2.11
N ALA A 12 12.60 -15.27 1.74
CA ALA A 12 12.02 -14.25 2.63
C ALA A 12 10.53 -14.50 2.95
N LEU A 13 9.83 -15.27 2.11
CA LEU A 13 8.41 -15.59 2.28
C LEU A 13 8.16 -16.89 3.05
N GLN A 14 9.19 -17.72 3.26
CA GLN A 14 9.07 -18.87 4.14
C GLN A 14 8.88 -18.41 5.59
N GLY A 15 7.78 -18.83 6.22
CA GLY A 15 7.40 -18.39 7.55
C GLY A 15 6.81 -16.96 7.60
N LEU A 16 6.33 -16.44 6.46
CA LEU A 16 5.59 -15.18 6.43
C LEU A 16 4.45 -15.19 7.46
N SER A 17 4.41 -14.14 8.28
CA SER A 17 3.31 -13.91 9.21
C SER A 17 2.77 -12.48 9.07
N VAL A 18 1.47 -12.33 9.32
CA VAL A 18 0.80 -11.03 9.32
C VAL A 18 0.41 -10.71 10.77
N ARG A 19 0.76 -9.51 11.21
CA ARG A 19 0.30 -8.98 12.49
C ARG A 19 -0.62 -7.80 12.24
N GLN A 20 -1.83 -7.88 12.79
CA GLN A 20 -2.76 -6.77 12.89
C GLN A 20 -2.80 -6.33 14.36
N THR A 21 -2.58 -5.05 14.62
CA THR A 21 -2.58 -4.49 15.98
C THR A 21 -3.48 -3.27 15.99
N GLU A 22 -4.43 -3.23 16.93
CA GLU A 22 -5.21 -2.04 17.18
C GLU A 22 -4.31 -0.96 17.81
N VAL A 23 -4.37 0.24 17.25
CA VAL A 23 -3.55 1.38 17.69
C VAL A 23 -4.43 2.62 17.80
N ASN A 24 -4.11 3.51 18.74
CA ASN A 24 -4.74 4.83 18.82
C ASN A 24 -3.82 5.86 18.17
N LEU A 25 -4.26 6.45 17.06
CA LEU A 25 -3.50 7.44 16.32
C LEU A 25 -4.35 8.70 16.16
N ALA A 26 -3.84 9.84 16.64
CA ALA A 26 -4.54 11.11 16.65
C ALA A 26 -5.96 11.05 17.25
N GLY A 27 -6.13 10.29 18.35
CA GLY A 27 -7.40 10.16 19.05
C GLY A 27 -8.43 9.25 18.38
N ARG A 28 -8.03 8.48 17.36
CA ARG A 28 -8.88 7.56 16.62
C ARG A 28 -8.29 6.16 16.64
N SER A 29 -9.13 5.13 16.79
CA SER A 29 -8.71 3.74 16.62
C SER A 29 -8.42 3.44 15.14
N ALA A 30 -7.32 2.72 14.91
CA ALA A 30 -6.87 2.27 13.61
C ALA A 30 -6.25 0.87 13.73
N GLN A 31 -6.10 0.17 12.60
CA GLN A 31 -5.40 -1.10 12.53
C GLN A 31 -4.05 -0.89 11.86
N LEU A 32 -2.97 -1.23 12.59
CA LEU A 32 -1.62 -1.32 12.07
C LEU A 32 -1.38 -2.73 11.55
N ILE A 33 -0.97 -2.85 10.29
CA ILE A 33 -0.70 -4.12 9.61
C ILE A 33 0.79 -4.21 9.33
N THR A 34 1.42 -5.30 9.75
CA THR A 34 2.83 -5.58 9.51
C THR A 34 2.99 -6.99 8.95
N PHE A 35 3.76 -7.11 7.87
CA PHE A 35 4.16 -8.39 7.29
C PHE A 35 5.56 -8.71 7.79
N ARG A 36 5.76 -9.91 8.34
CA ARG A 36 7.03 -10.34 8.93
C ARG A 36 7.55 -11.60 8.25
N ASP A 37 8.85 -11.69 8.07
CA ASP A 37 9.52 -12.88 7.55
C ASP A 37 9.52 -14.04 8.57
N GLY A 38 10.07 -15.20 8.20
CA GLY A 38 10.20 -16.37 9.08
C GLY A 38 11.08 -16.17 10.32
N ARG A 39 11.79 -15.03 10.43
CA ARG A 39 12.54 -14.62 11.63
C ARG A 39 11.76 -13.59 12.46
N SER A 40 10.48 -13.40 12.16
CA SER A 40 9.61 -12.39 12.77
C SER A 40 10.07 -10.95 12.55
N GLN A 41 10.94 -10.69 11.58
CA GLN A 41 11.38 -9.34 11.25
C GLN A 41 10.40 -8.71 10.25
N PRO A 42 9.95 -7.46 10.46
CA PRO A 42 9.13 -6.76 9.49
C PRO A 42 9.82 -6.69 8.13
N LEU A 43 9.08 -6.98 7.06
CA LEU A 43 9.54 -6.77 5.70
C LEU A 43 9.77 -5.28 5.44
N THR A 44 10.68 -4.92 4.55
CA THR A 44 10.82 -3.57 4.02
C THR A 44 9.88 -3.33 2.84
N TRP A 45 9.69 -2.08 2.44
CA TRP A 45 8.90 -1.75 1.26
C TRP A 45 9.41 -2.42 -0.02
N GLN A 46 10.73 -2.51 -0.20
CA GLN A 46 11.33 -3.19 -1.34
C GLN A 46 10.99 -4.68 -1.35
N GLN A 47 11.04 -5.34 -0.18
CA GLN A 47 10.67 -6.75 -0.05
C GLN A 47 9.18 -6.97 -0.32
N VAL A 48 8.31 -6.11 0.22
CA VAL A 48 6.87 -6.15 -0.07
C VAL A 48 6.61 -5.96 -1.56
N ALA A 49 7.19 -4.93 -2.19
CA ALA A 49 7.01 -4.66 -3.61
C ALA A 49 7.51 -5.83 -4.49
N GLN A 50 8.65 -6.41 -4.15
CA GLN A 50 9.18 -7.59 -4.86
C GLN A 50 8.26 -8.81 -4.71
N ALA A 51 7.75 -9.06 -3.50
CA ALA A 51 6.83 -10.16 -3.23
C ALA A 51 5.48 -9.96 -3.94
N LEU A 52 4.96 -8.73 -3.94
CA LEU A 52 3.77 -8.35 -4.71
C LEU A 52 3.94 -8.60 -6.20
N VAL A 53 5.14 -8.48 -6.77
CA VAL A 53 5.38 -8.78 -8.19
C VAL A 53 5.55 -10.27 -8.45
N SER A 54 6.24 -11.00 -7.57
CA SER A 54 6.78 -12.32 -7.89
C SER A 54 6.09 -13.51 -7.20
N SER A 55 5.16 -13.29 -6.28
CA SER A 55 4.54 -14.37 -5.50
C SER A 55 3.02 -14.28 -5.44
N ASP A 56 2.34 -15.25 -6.05
CA ASP A 56 0.88 -15.44 -5.93
C ASP A 56 0.44 -15.67 -4.48
N ASP A 57 1.25 -16.40 -3.71
CA ASP A 57 0.97 -16.71 -2.31
C ASP A 57 1.09 -15.46 -1.43
N PHE A 58 2.09 -14.61 -1.67
CA PHE A 58 2.18 -13.33 -0.97
C PHE A 58 1.01 -12.43 -1.31
N ARG A 59 0.62 -12.32 -2.58
CA ARG A 59 -0.57 -11.53 -2.98
C ARG A 59 -1.85 -12.07 -2.34
N ARG A 60 -1.99 -13.39 -2.19
CA ARG A 60 -3.11 -14.00 -1.45
C ARG A 60 -3.11 -13.59 0.01
N CYS A 61 -1.97 -13.74 0.69
CA CYS A 61 -1.79 -13.35 2.08
C CYS A 61 -2.03 -11.84 2.29
N TRP A 62 -1.49 -11.02 1.40
CA TRP A 62 -1.69 -9.58 1.35
C TRP A 62 -3.17 -9.23 1.24
N ASN A 63 -3.89 -9.81 0.26
CA ASN A 63 -5.31 -9.55 0.08
C ASN A 63 -6.11 -10.00 1.31
N GLN A 64 -5.80 -11.17 1.87
CA GLN A 64 -6.48 -11.71 3.05
C GLN A 64 -6.30 -10.81 4.28
N ALA A 65 -5.08 -10.31 4.52
CA ALA A 65 -4.79 -9.39 5.60
C ALA A 65 -5.65 -8.11 5.57
N TRP A 66 -6.05 -7.68 4.38
CA TRP A 66 -6.93 -6.55 4.18
C TRP A 66 -8.42 -6.94 4.27
N ALA A 67 -8.79 -8.11 3.74
CA ALA A 67 -10.14 -8.64 3.79
C ALA A 67 -10.62 -8.96 5.22
N ASP A 68 -9.70 -9.43 6.08
CA ASP A 68 -9.96 -9.85 7.47
C ASP A 68 -10.29 -8.69 8.42
N LEU A 69 -10.04 -7.43 8.01
CA LEU A 69 -10.44 -6.29 8.82
C LEU A 69 -11.97 -6.27 8.97
N PRO A 70 -12.53 -6.14 10.19
CA PRO A 70 -13.98 -6.30 10.43
C PRO A 70 -14.81 -5.05 10.11
N PHE A 71 -14.23 -4.06 9.43
CA PHE A 71 -14.85 -2.78 9.09
C PHE A 71 -14.36 -2.31 7.72
N ASP A 72 -15.09 -1.38 7.08
CA ASP A 72 -14.59 -0.72 5.88
C ASP A 72 -13.56 0.34 6.24
N TYR A 73 -12.53 0.49 5.41
CA TYR A 73 -11.35 1.26 5.78
C TYR A 73 -10.75 2.08 4.64
N GLU A 74 -10.10 3.16 5.04
CA GLU A 74 -9.12 3.88 4.24
C GLU A 74 -7.74 3.29 4.47
N TRP A 75 -7.07 2.86 3.39
CA TRP A 75 -5.63 2.61 3.45
C TRP A 75 -4.89 3.94 3.40
N LYS A 76 -4.33 4.33 4.56
CA LYS A 76 -3.63 5.61 4.71
C LYS A 76 -2.35 5.65 3.88
N PRO A 77 -1.91 6.85 3.51
CA PRO A 77 -0.70 6.99 2.73
C PRO A 77 0.53 6.55 3.47
N ILE A 78 1.32 5.76 2.75
CA ILE A 78 2.61 5.27 3.21
C ILE A 78 3.67 5.80 2.23
N PRO A 79 4.76 6.39 2.74
CA PRO A 79 5.80 6.95 1.89
C PRO A 79 6.66 5.83 1.31
N ILE A 80 6.85 5.86 -0.01
CA ILE A 80 7.90 5.13 -0.70
C ILE A 80 9.00 6.15 -0.99
N HIS A 81 10.15 5.97 -0.34
CA HIS A 81 11.31 6.84 -0.51
C HIS A 81 12.55 5.96 -0.76
N PRO A 82 13.40 6.27 -1.75
CA PRO A 82 14.52 5.40 -2.15
C PRO A 82 15.49 5.03 -1.01
N TYR A 83 15.76 5.95 -0.08
CA TYR A 83 16.69 5.70 1.04
C TYR A 83 16.14 4.75 2.12
N THR A 84 14.84 4.77 2.37
CA THR A 84 14.22 4.02 3.48
C THR A 84 13.47 2.79 3.00
N ALA A 85 13.02 2.77 1.74
CA ALA A 85 12.26 1.64 1.18
C ALA A 85 13.01 0.31 1.27
N LYS A 86 14.35 0.35 1.36
CA LYS A 86 15.22 -0.83 1.43
C LYS A 86 15.64 -1.23 2.84
N THR A 87 15.55 -0.31 3.80
CA THR A 87 16.20 -0.44 5.11
C THR A 87 15.21 -0.35 6.25
N HIS A 88 14.12 0.37 6.07
CA HIS A 88 13.13 0.60 7.11
C HIS A 88 11.97 -0.40 7.01
N PRO A 89 11.39 -0.77 8.16
CA PRO A 89 10.30 -1.72 8.22
C PRO A 89 9.03 -1.15 7.58
N PHE A 90 8.43 -1.91 6.68
CA PHE A 90 7.11 -1.63 6.14
C PHE A 90 6.02 -1.89 7.18
N PHE A 91 5.05 -0.99 7.21
CA PHE A 91 3.77 -1.19 7.87
C PHE A 91 2.70 -0.39 7.14
N ALA A 92 1.46 -0.84 7.27
CA ALA A 92 0.29 -0.15 6.75
C ALA A 92 -0.69 0.21 7.85
N ILE A 93 -1.54 1.20 7.58
CA ILE A 93 -2.54 1.68 8.53
C ILE A 93 -3.89 1.73 7.84
N ALA A 94 -4.88 1.10 8.46
CA ALA A 94 -6.29 1.18 8.09
C ALA A 94 -7.06 1.97 9.14
N PHE A 95 -7.76 3.03 8.71
CA PHE A 95 -8.75 3.71 9.56
C PHE A 95 -10.15 3.29 9.15
N PRO A 96 -11.06 3.00 10.11
CA PRO A 96 -12.47 2.84 9.81
C PRO A 96 -13.02 4.04 9.02
N ALA A 97 -13.77 3.75 7.97
CA ALA A 97 -14.33 4.73 7.06
C ALA A 97 -15.69 4.26 6.51
N GLN A 98 -16.48 5.21 6.02
CA GLN A 98 -17.74 4.94 5.32
C GLN A 98 -17.61 5.39 3.88
N PHE A 99 -18.22 4.62 2.97
CA PHE A 99 -18.13 4.86 1.55
C PHE A 99 -19.53 4.98 0.93
N ARG A 100 -19.60 5.69 -0.20
CA ARG A 100 -20.78 5.68 -1.05
C ARG A 100 -20.85 4.33 -1.81
N PRO A 101 -22.04 3.92 -2.27
CA PRO A 101 -22.18 2.77 -3.16
C PRO A 101 -21.26 2.88 -4.38
N ALA A 102 -20.78 1.73 -4.85
CA ALA A 102 -19.89 1.67 -6.00
C ALA A 102 -20.53 2.36 -7.21
N ASN A 103 -19.78 3.26 -7.85
CA ASN A 103 -20.16 3.86 -9.12
C ASN A 103 -18.90 4.11 -9.98
N PRO A 104 -18.70 3.34 -11.06
CA PRO A 104 -17.52 3.42 -11.90
C PRO A 104 -17.54 4.58 -12.92
N HIS A 105 -18.63 5.36 -12.99
CA HIS A 105 -18.90 6.32 -14.07
C HIS A 105 -17.72 7.27 -14.38
N ASP A 106 -17.06 7.82 -13.36
CA ASP A 106 -15.95 8.76 -13.54
C ASP A 106 -14.70 8.10 -14.17
N PHE A 107 -14.60 6.77 -14.10
CA PHE A 107 -13.51 5.98 -14.68
C PHE A 107 -13.93 5.15 -15.90
N GLU A 108 -15.17 5.29 -16.37
CA GLU A 108 -15.71 4.55 -17.52
C GLU A 108 -14.78 4.56 -18.76
N PRO A 109 -14.19 5.71 -19.17
CA PRO A 109 -13.29 5.72 -20.33
C PRO A 109 -12.04 4.84 -20.16
N TYR A 110 -11.52 4.75 -18.93
CA TYR A 110 -10.34 3.93 -18.62
C TYR A 110 -10.71 2.46 -18.50
N LEU A 111 -11.90 2.16 -17.96
CA LEU A 111 -12.42 0.80 -17.83
C LEU A 111 -12.72 0.18 -19.20
N GLN A 112 -13.29 0.96 -20.12
CA GLN A 112 -13.56 0.54 -21.50
C GLN A 112 -12.29 0.33 -22.33
N ALA A 113 -11.17 0.95 -21.93
CA ALA A 113 -9.88 0.80 -22.59
C ALA A 113 -9.08 -0.43 -22.12
N ILE A 114 -9.56 -1.16 -21.10
CA ILE A 114 -8.91 -2.39 -20.61
C ILE A 114 -9.03 -3.48 -21.68
N GLY A 115 -7.90 -4.11 -22.02
CA GLY A 115 -7.89 -5.22 -22.98
C GLY A 115 -8.68 -6.45 -22.48
N PRO A 116 -9.08 -7.37 -23.37
CA PRO A 116 -9.92 -8.53 -23.01
C PRO A 116 -9.28 -9.46 -21.97
N ASP A 117 -7.94 -9.50 -21.89
CA ASP A 117 -7.19 -10.32 -20.94
C ASP A 117 -6.59 -9.50 -19.78
N GLU A 118 -6.89 -8.20 -19.72
CA GLU A 118 -6.40 -7.31 -18.68
C GLU A 118 -7.45 -7.12 -17.57
N LEU A 119 -6.99 -6.94 -16.33
CA LEU A 119 -7.86 -6.80 -15.15
C LEU A 119 -7.64 -5.48 -14.41
N THR A 120 -6.85 -4.57 -14.99
CA THR A 120 -6.49 -3.30 -14.37
C THR A 120 -6.29 -2.22 -15.43
N ALA A 121 -6.64 -0.97 -15.12
CA ALA A 121 -6.21 0.20 -15.88
C ALA A 121 -5.22 1.05 -15.07
N GLN A 122 -4.30 1.72 -15.77
CA GLN A 122 -3.34 2.65 -15.19
C GLN A 122 -3.35 3.97 -15.95
N PHE A 123 -3.45 5.09 -15.24
CA PHE A 123 -3.53 6.42 -15.85
C PHE A 123 -3.12 7.52 -14.87
N ASP A 124 -2.85 8.72 -15.38
CA ASP A 124 -2.64 9.90 -14.55
C ASP A 124 -3.96 10.52 -14.12
N ASN A 125 -4.02 11.05 -12.90
CA ASN A 125 -5.17 11.85 -12.46
C ASN A 125 -5.27 13.15 -13.30
N PHE A 126 -6.42 13.83 -13.22
CA PHE A 126 -6.67 15.04 -14.01
C PHE A 126 -5.61 16.15 -13.81
N SER A 127 -5.08 16.30 -12.59
CA SER A 127 -4.03 17.29 -12.31
C SER A 127 -2.60 16.83 -12.63
N GLY A 128 -2.41 15.60 -13.10
CA GLY A 128 -1.11 15.02 -13.46
C GLY A 128 -0.14 14.78 -12.30
N ASP A 129 -0.61 14.81 -11.05
CA ASP A 129 0.24 14.69 -9.85
C ASP A 129 0.05 13.39 -9.07
N ALA A 130 -0.77 12.48 -9.59
CA ALA A 130 -0.89 11.11 -9.11
C ALA A 130 -1.06 10.14 -10.28
N LYS A 131 -0.38 8.99 -10.19
CA LYS A 131 -0.70 7.81 -11.01
C LYS A 131 -1.74 6.97 -10.28
N LEU A 132 -2.76 6.52 -10.99
CA LEU A 132 -3.86 5.72 -10.49
C LEU A 132 -3.80 4.32 -11.09
N ILE A 133 -4.09 3.31 -10.25
CA ILE A 133 -4.30 1.93 -10.68
C ILE A 133 -5.69 1.50 -10.18
N ILE A 134 -6.56 1.09 -11.10
CA ILE A 134 -7.94 0.67 -10.79
C ILE A 134 -8.16 -0.78 -11.25
N PRO A 135 -9.01 -1.56 -10.56
CA PRO A 135 -9.44 -2.86 -11.06
C PRO A 135 -10.46 -2.69 -12.20
N ALA A 136 -10.53 -3.68 -13.08
CA ALA A 136 -11.59 -3.81 -14.08
C ALA A 136 -12.97 -3.91 -13.43
N ASN A 137 -14.00 -3.46 -14.14
CA ASN A 137 -15.38 -3.47 -13.70
C ASN A 137 -15.99 -4.88 -13.78
N THR A 138 -15.65 -5.72 -12.80
CA THR A 138 -16.10 -7.12 -12.71
C THR A 138 -16.90 -7.40 -11.43
N GLY A 139 -17.24 -6.36 -10.66
CA GLY A 139 -17.96 -6.44 -9.39
C GLY A 139 -18.08 -5.06 -8.73
N ASP A 140 -18.65 -4.98 -7.54
CA ASP A 140 -18.90 -3.71 -6.85
C ASP A 140 -17.71 -3.26 -6.00
N TYR A 141 -16.67 -2.74 -6.66
CA TYR A 141 -15.41 -2.37 -6.03
C TYR A 141 -15.35 -0.91 -5.59
N GLY A 142 -16.37 -0.45 -4.88
CA GLY A 142 -16.48 0.97 -4.47
C GLY A 142 -15.32 1.48 -3.61
N HIS A 143 -14.63 0.58 -2.91
CA HIS A 143 -13.47 0.86 -2.05
C HIS A 143 -12.63 -0.40 -1.85
N ILE A 144 -11.46 -0.25 -1.22
CA ILE A 144 -10.49 -1.33 -1.03
C ILE A 144 -11.06 -2.50 -0.22
N ALA A 145 -11.82 -2.23 0.85
CA ALA A 145 -12.38 -3.31 1.67
C ALA A 145 -13.37 -4.19 0.88
N ALA A 146 -14.24 -3.58 0.07
CA ALA A 146 -15.16 -4.32 -0.81
C ALA A 146 -14.36 -5.18 -1.80
N PHE A 147 -13.39 -4.58 -2.50
CA PHE A 147 -12.53 -5.30 -3.44
C PHE A 147 -11.82 -6.50 -2.80
N CYS A 148 -11.14 -6.31 -1.66
CA CYS A 148 -10.39 -7.39 -1.02
C CYS A 148 -11.29 -8.55 -0.59
N ARG A 149 -12.54 -8.28 -0.22
CA ARG A 149 -13.49 -9.31 0.26
C ARG A 149 -14.25 -10.01 -0.86
N THR A 150 -14.53 -9.32 -1.98
CA THR A 150 -15.49 -9.81 -2.99
C THR A 150 -14.90 -10.05 -4.37
N ALA A 151 -13.74 -9.45 -4.70
CA ALA A 151 -13.15 -9.60 -6.02
C ALA A 151 -12.68 -11.04 -6.28
N MET A 152 -12.84 -11.50 -7.52
CA MET A 152 -12.32 -12.80 -7.94
C MET A 152 -10.80 -12.87 -7.80
N PRO A 153 -10.23 -14.07 -7.56
CA PRO A 153 -8.78 -14.26 -7.38
C PRO A 153 -7.90 -13.55 -8.40
N GLN A 154 -8.25 -13.66 -9.68
CA GLN A 154 -7.49 -13.09 -10.77
C GLN A 154 -7.43 -11.56 -10.69
N ALA A 155 -8.50 -10.90 -10.23
CA ALA A 155 -8.58 -9.45 -10.16
C ALA A 155 -7.64 -8.89 -9.09
N TRP A 156 -7.64 -9.45 -7.87
CA TRP A 156 -6.72 -8.99 -6.84
C TRP A 156 -5.29 -9.44 -7.10
N GLN A 157 -5.05 -10.60 -7.74
CA GLN A 157 -3.71 -10.97 -8.19
C GLN A 157 -3.14 -9.91 -9.15
N ALA A 158 -3.92 -9.53 -10.16
CA ALA A 158 -3.50 -8.53 -11.15
C ALA A 158 -3.30 -7.14 -10.53
N LEU A 159 -4.26 -6.66 -9.72
CA LEU A 159 -4.15 -5.36 -9.06
C LEU A 159 -2.90 -5.27 -8.18
N TRP A 160 -2.71 -6.26 -7.30
CA TRP A 160 -1.59 -6.25 -6.36
C TRP A 160 -0.24 -6.42 -7.06
N GLN A 161 -0.18 -7.17 -8.16
CA GLN A 161 1.00 -7.23 -9.01
C GLN A 161 1.35 -5.87 -9.61
N LYS A 162 0.37 -5.15 -10.20
CA LYS A 162 0.58 -3.80 -10.75
C LYS A 162 0.98 -2.78 -9.70
N VAL A 163 0.42 -2.87 -8.50
CA VAL A 163 0.86 -2.05 -7.34
C VAL A 163 2.32 -2.34 -7.02
N GLY A 164 2.72 -3.61 -6.93
CA GLY A 164 4.12 -4.01 -6.72
C GLY A 164 5.07 -3.49 -7.80
N GLU A 165 4.71 -3.63 -9.07
CA GLU A 165 5.47 -3.12 -10.22
C GLU A 165 5.70 -1.60 -10.10
N ARG A 166 4.64 -0.86 -9.75
CA ARG A 166 4.73 0.60 -9.60
C ARG A 166 5.59 1.01 -8.41
N CYS A 167 5.51 0.30 -7.29
CA CYS A 167 6.40 0.50 -6.15
C CYS A 167 7.87 0.28 -6.53
N LEU A 168 8.18 -0.83 -7.21
CA LEU A 168 9.55 -1.13 -7.66
C LEU A 168 10.06 -0.08 -8.64
N ALA A 169 9.22 0.36 -9.59
CA ALA A 169 9.56 1.42 -10.52
C ALA A 169 9.91 2.73 -9.80
N ALA A 170 9.13 3.15 -8.80
CA ALA A 170 9.42 4.33 -8.00
C ALA A 170 10.75 4.22 -7.25
N ILE A 171 11.02 3.06 -6.63
CA ILE A 171 12.29 2.80 -5.92
C ILE A 171 13.48 2.83 -6.90
N ALA A 172 13.36 2.20 -8.06
CA ALA A 172 14.41 2.14 -9.07
C ALA A 172 14.71 3.52 -9.69
N GLN A 173 13.67 4.32 -9.93
CA GLN A 173 13.76 5.69 -10.45
C GLN A 173 14.10 6.73 -9.37
N GLN A 174 14.33 6.30 -8.12
CA GLN A 174 14.58 7.17 -6.98
C GLN A 174 13.52 8.27 -6.81
N THR A 175 12.27 7.95 -7.15
CA THR A 175 11.14 8.87 -7.07
C THR A 175 10.36 8.62 -5.79
N SER A 176 10.17 9.67 -4.99
CA SER A 176 9.37 9.58 -3.78
C SER A 176 7.89 9.72 -4.08
N VAL A 177 7.09 8.73 -3.69
CA VAL A 177 5.64 8.69 -3.93
C VAL A 177 4.88 8.18 -2.71
N TRP A 178 3.63 8.63 -2.57
CA TRP A 178 2.70 8.17 -1.55
C TRP A 178 1.80 7.08 -2.11
N CYS A 179 1.89 5.87 -1.58
CA CYS A 179 0.99 4.76 -1.93
C CYS A 179 -0.23 4.76 -0.98
N ASN A 180 -1.45 4.87 -1.51
CA ASN A 180 -2.67 5.02 -0.71
C ASN A 180 -3.95 4.69 -1.50
N THR A 181 -5.11 4.70 -0.84
CA THR A 181 -6.44 4.61 -1.50
C THR A 181 -7.37 5.77 -1.14
N HIS A 182 -6.83 6.96 -0.85
CA HIS A 182 -7.68 8.14 -0.65
C HIS A 182 -8.40 8.54 -1.94
N GLY A 183 -9.43 9.37 -1.85
CA GLY A 183 -10.16 9.85 -3.04
C GLY A 183 -11.66 9.56 -2.99
N HIS A 184 -12.30 9.89 -1.87
CA HIS A 184 -13.72 9.63 -1.61
C HIS A 184 -14.66 10.33 -2.60
N GLY A 185 -14.14 11.24 -3.41
CA GLY A 185 -14.85 11.91 -4.50
C GLY A 185 -15.27 10.97 -5.64
N VAL A 186 -14.56 9.86 -5.85
CA VAL A 186 -14.93 8.84 -6.85
C VAL A 186 -15.16 7.51 -6.12
N PRO A 187 -16.38 6.95 -6.14
CA PRO A 187 -16.74 5.73 -5.40
C PRO A 187 -16.38 4.47 -6.22
N TRP A 188 -15.11 4.38 -6.59
CA TRP A 188 -14.50 3.21 -7.23
C TRP A 188 -13.08 3.06 -6.72
N LEU A 189 -12.63 1.83 -6.44
CA LEU A 189 -11.29 1.58 -5.95
C LEU A 189 -10.25 2.14 -6.92
N HIS A 190 -9.37 2.96 -6.38
CA HIS A 190 -8.18 3.41 -7.06
C HIS A 190 -7.02 3.45 -6.07
N VAL A 191 -5.98 2.65 -6.33
CA VAL A 191 -4.70 2.78 -5.64
C VAL A 191 -3.96 3.95 -6.27
N ARG A 192 -3.47 4.85 -5.43
CA ARG A 192 -2.87 6.11 -5.83
C ARG A 192 -1.40 6.13 -5.47
N PHE A 193 -0.63 6.68 -6.40
CA PHE A 193 0.77 7.00 -6.24
C PHE A 193 0.91 8.52 -6.43
N ASP A 194 0.61 9.27 -5.38
CA ASP A 194 0.65 10.73 -5.39
C ASP A 194 2.09 11.24 -5.17
N SER A 195 2.51 12.25 -5.94
CA SER A 195 3.79 12.94 -5.73
C SER A 195 3.80 13.85 -4.48
N ARG A 196 2.61 14.20 -3.98
CA ARG A 196 2.39 15.04 -2.79
C ARG A 196 1.10 14.64 -2.06
N LEU A 197 1.07 14.72 -0.73
CA LEU A 197 -0.17 14.54 0.02
C LEU A 197 -1.00 15.80 0.05
N LYS A 198 -2.18 15.73 -0.58
CA LYS A 198 -3.22 16.78 -0.51
C LYS A 198 -4.25 16.55 0.59
N TYR A 199 -4.49 15.29 0.97
CA TYR A 199 -5.71 14.89 1.71
C TYR A 199 -5.45 14.40 3.14
N SER A 200 -4.25 14.55 3.68
CA SER A 200 -3.94 14.05 5.02
C SER A 200 -4.16 15.13 6.10
N VAL A 201 -5.21 14.94 6.90
CA VAL A 201 -5.29 15.52 8.27
C VAL A 201 -4.19 14.90 9.15
N PHE A 202 -3.68 13.75 8.73
CA PHE A 202 -2.67 12.92 9.37
C PHE A 202 -1.24 13.32 8.93
N PRO A 203 -0.31 13.58 9.86
CA PRO A 203 1.08 13.89 9.51
C PRO A 203 1.79 12.67 8.86
N PRO A 204 2.75 12.93 7.97
CA PRO A 204 3.19 14.24 7.50
C PRO A 204 2.29 14.81 6.40
N ARG A 205 2.33 16.14 6.23
CA ARG A 205 1.67 16.85 5.12
C ARG A 205 2.70 17.24 4.06
N GLY A 206 2.27 17.37 2.81
CA GLY A 206 3.10 17.94 1.74
C GLY A 206 4.01 16.94 1.03
N SER A 207 5.22 17.38 0.66
CA SER A 207 6.21 16.59 -0.07
C SER A 207 6.88 15.53 0.82
N ILE A 208 7.33 14.44 0.20
CA ILE A 208 8.15 13.45 0.90
C ILE A 208 9.58 13.99 0.98
N SER A 209 10.05 14.17 2.20
CA SER A 209 11.45 14.43 2.53
C SER A 209 11.92 13.36 3.53
N ALA A 210 13.23 13.23 3.69
CA ALA A 210 13.79 12.37 4.73
C ALA A 210 13.22 12.72 6.12
N ASN A 211 13.03 14.02 6.41
CA ASN A 211 12.46 14.50 7.66
C ASN A 211 10.98 14.13 7.82
N SER A 212 10.15 14.33 6.79
CA SER A 212 8.72 13.98 6.87
C SER A 212 8.52 12.48 7.03
N GLN A 213 9.42 11.69 6.46
CA GLN A 213 9.43 10.24 6.67
C GLN A 213 9.92 9.84 8.06
N ALA A 214 10.98 10.44 8.59
CA ALA A 214 11.45 10.17 9.95
C ALA A 214 10.34 10.45 10.97
N ILE A 215 9.63 11.57 10.83
CA ILE A 215 8.47 11.93 11.66
C ILE A 215 7.36 10.86 11.52
N TRP A 216 7.08 10.38 10.31
CA TRP A 216 6.08 9.33 10.08
C TRP A 216 6.42 8.03 10.82
N TYR A 217 7.69 7.59 10.74
CA TYR A 217 8.17 6.43 11.49
C TYR A 217 8.13 6.67 13.01
N GLN A 218 8.58 7.82 13.49
CA GLN A 218 8.59 8.13 14.93
C GLN A 218 7.18 8.24 15.52
N GLN A 219 6.23 8.85 14.81
CA GLN A 219 4.89 9.09 15.35
C GLN A 219 3.99 7.86 15.26
N ILE A 220 4.24 6.98 14.30
CA ILE A 220 3.33 5.86 14.04
C ILE A 220 3.99 4.53 14.33
N TYR A 221 5.24 4.32 13.92
CA TYR A 221 5.89 3.01 14.00
C TYR A 221 6.57 2.78 15.35
N ALA A 222 7.33 3.75 15.83
CA ALA A 222 8.06 3.62 17.10
C ALA A 222 7.14 3.31 18.30
N PRO A 223 5.97 3.96 18.47
CA PRO A 223 5.11 3.74 19.63
C PRO A 223 4.37 2.38 19.62
N VAL A 224 4.37 1.69 18.48
CA VAL A 224 3.57 0.47 18.25
C VAL A 224 4.44 -0.75 17.91
N SER A 225 5.76 -0.56 17.80
CA SER A 225 6.73 -1.64 17.67
C SER A 225 7.25 -2.03 19.06
N PRO A 226 6.81 -3.16 19.64
CA PRO A 226 7.26 -3.58 20.97
C PRO A 226 8.76 -3.91 21.04
N ASP A 227 9.45 -3.99 19.89
CA ASP A 227 10.87 -4.34 19.77
C ASP A 227 11.78 -3.09 19.68
N ASN A 228 11.23 -1.87 19.63
CA ASN A 228 12.01 -0.63 19.54
C ASN A 228 12.10 0.08 20.91
N ALA A 229 13.01 -0.39 21.76
CA ALA A 229 13.79 0.56 22.56
C ALA A 229 14.91 1.10 21.65
N ASP A 230 14.92 2.42 21.45
CA ASP A 230 15.85 3.24 20.64
C ASP A 230 17.28 2.68 20.41
N PRO A 231 17.92 2.97 19.25
CA PRO A 231 18.19 4.37 18.87
C PRO A 231 18.08 4.69 17.36
N ILE A 232 17.19 5.61 17.01
CA ILE A 232 17.42 6.48 15.84
C ILE A 232 17.94 7.83 16.38
N ASP A 233 19.21 7.84 16.76
CA ASP A 233 19.97 9.06 17.02
C ASP A 233 21.22 9.05 16.13
N SER A 234 21.02 9.32 14.84
CA SER A 234 22.10 9.74 13.93
C SER A 234 21.51 10.32 12.64
N PHE A 235 21.02 11.55 12.72
CA PHE A 235 20.97 12.46 11.57
C PHE A 235 21.87 13.65 11.88
N GLN A 236 23.17 13.49 11.61
CA GLN A 236 24.07 14.59 11.24
C GLN A 236 24.36 14.50 9.76
#